data_AF-A0A9Q1DWH8-F1
#
_entry.id   AF-A0A9Q1DWH8-F1
#
_cell.length_a   1.000
_cell.length_b   1.000
_cell.length_c   1.000
_cell.angle_alpha   90.00
_cell.angle_beta   90.00
_cell.angle_gamma   90.00
#
_symmetry.space_group_name_H-M   'P 1'
#
loop_
_entity.id
_entity.type
_entity.pdbx_description
1 polymer ?
#
loop_
_entity_poly.entity_id
_entity_poly.type
_entity_poly.pdbx_seq_one_letter_code
_entity_poly.pdbx_strand_id
1 'polypeptide(L)'
;MAGKRHGITVLFVICMNFEFDAVDKPTVTCQVNRTSVTLLCSGDDRPATQYRWEGPAIEPQPGPQLKIEAAETSDSVYTCVLNNPVSESRTELPVKSCFPAPVIVLIIIILIIIIAGFIYYKKCYKRGVEYRVKPHGDMMRPAQAHDEHQKAALAEQHRGADGRAALSQEESHTALLCLHLLLHPKQDMKRTPELS
;
A
#
# COMPACT_ATOMS: atom_id res chain seq x y z
N MET A 1 13.21 -61.08 -47.39
CA MET A 1 13.33 -59.62 -47.20
C MET A 1 12.00 -59.08 -46.65
N ALA A 2 11.80 -59.00 -45.33
CA ALA A 2 10.50 -58.69 -44.73
C ALA A 2 10.59 -57.84 -43.45
N GLY A 3 11.56 -56.91 -43.37
CA GLY A 3 11.76 -56.04 -42.19
C GLY A 3 11.53 -54.55 -42.43
N LYS A 4 11.28 -54.11 -43.67
CA LYS A 4 11.33 -52.67 -44.03
C LYS A 4 9.98 -51.94 -43.93
N ARG A 5 8.84 -52.64 -44.04
CA ARG A 5 7.49 -52.02 -44.07
C ARG A 5 6.96 -51.65 -42.68
N HIS A 6 7.30 -52.42 -41.66
CA HIS A 6 6.90 -52.14 -40.27
C HIS A 6 7.60 -50.89 -39.72
N GLY A 7 8.90 -50.71 -39.96
CA GLY A 7 9.63 -49.53 -39.49
C GLY A 7 9.16 -48.21 -40.12
N ILE A 8 8.79 -48.22 -41.41
CA ILE A 8 8.28 -47.03 -42.11
C ILE A 8 6.87 -46.67 -41.62
N THR A 9 5.99 -47.67 -41.46
CA THR A 9 4.62 -47.45 -40.97
C THR A 9 4.64 -46.92 -39.52
N VAL A 10 5.53 -47.44 -38.67
CA VAL A 10 5.72 -46.97 -37.30
C VAL A 10 6.28 -45.54 -37.26
N LEU A 11 7.27 -45.19 -38.10
CA LEU A 11 7.77 -43.82 -38.20
C LEU A 11 6.66 -42.83 -38.63
N PHE A 12 5.86 -43.20 -39.64
CA PHE A 12 4.75 -42.37 -40.09
C PHE A 12 3.72 -42.13 -38.98
N VAL A 13 3.38 -43.16 -38.19
CA VAL A 13 2.45 -43.01 -37.07
C VAL A 13 3.04 -42.15 -35.94
N ILE A 14 4.35 -42.24 -35.66
CA ILE A 14 5.00 -41.40 -34.65
C ILE A 14 5.05 -39.93 -35.11
N CYS A 15 5.30 -39.66 -36.40
CA CYS A 15 5.28 -38.29 -36.93
C CYS A 15 3.87 -37.68 -37.01
N MET A 16 2.83 -38.50 -37.14
CA MET A 16 1.43 -38.03 -37.24
C MET A 16 0.77 -37.80 -35.87
N ASN A 17 1.38 -38.21 -34.76
CA ASN A 17 0.86 -38.01 -33.39
C ASN A 17 1.61 -36.91 -32.61
N PHE A 18 2.42 -36.10 -33.30
CA PHE A 18 3.09 -34.96 -32.67
C PHE A 18 2.22 -33.72 -32.85
N GLU A 19 1.27 -33.55 -31.96
CA GLU A 19 0.37 -32.40 -31.94
C GLU A 19 1.06 -31.22 -31.24
N PHE A 20 1.12 -30.08 -31.92
CA PHE A 20 1.54 -28.82 -31.32
C PHE A 20 0.29 -28.04 -30.94
N ASP A 21 0.14 -27.74 -29.66
CA ASP A 21 -0.92 -26.85 -29.21
C ASP A 21 -0.56 -25.38 -29.46
N ALA A 22 -1.55 -24.51 -29.37
CA ALA A 22 -1.31 -23.08 -29.34
C ALA A 22 -0.47 -22.68 -28.10
N VAL A 23 0.35 -21.64 -28.26
CA VAL A 23 1.20 -21.09 -27.21
C VAL A 23 0.38 -20.12 -26.36
N ASP A 24 0.49 -20.27 -25.05
CA ASP A 24 -0.11 -19.34 -24.10
C ASP A 24 0.56 -17.96 -24.10
N LYS A 25 -0.08 -16.98 -23.44
CA LYS A 25 0.49 -15.65 -23.31
C LYS A 25 1.77 -15.67 -22.48
N PRO A 26 2.92 -15.19 -23.00
CA PRO A 26 4.15 -15.16 -22.23
C PRO A 26 4.05 -14.16 -21.08
N THR A 27 4.66 -14.48 -19.96
CA THR A 27 4.83 -13.60 -18.79
C THR A 27 6.17 -12.90 -18.89
N VAL A 28 6.17 -11.59 -18.65
CA VAL A 28 7.40 -10.78 -18.68
C VAL A 28 7.67 -10.22 -17.28
N THR A 29 8.93 -10.32 -16.84
CA THR A 29 9.42 -9.81 -15.55
C THR A 29 10.69 -8.99 -15.75
N CYS A 30 11.04 -8.15 -14.77
CA CYS A 30 12.23 -7.31 -14.81
C CYS A 30 13.16 -7.60 -13.63
N GLN A 31 14.46 -7.64 -13.90
CA GLN A 31 15.52 -7.62 -12.90
C GLN A 31 16.34 -6.33 -13.06
N VAL A 32 16.15 -5.39 -12.13
CA VAL A 32 16.81 -4.09 -12.15
C VAL A 32 18.15 -4.16 -11.42
N ASN A 33 19.22 -3.67 -12.05
CA ASN A 33 20.53 -3.44 -11.47
C ASN A 33 20.88 -1.94 -11.54
N ARG A 34 22.02 -1.52 -10.98
CA ARG A 34 22.43 -0.10 -10.90
C ARG A 34 22.48 0.63 -12.25
N THR A 35 22.90 -0.06 -13.30
CA THR A 35 23.14 0.53 -14.63
C THR A 35 22.43 -0.19 -15.77
N SER A 36 21.77 -1.32 -15.49
CA SER A 36 21.10 -2.12 -16.51
C SER A 36 19.85 -2.77 -15.97
N VAL A 37 18.92 -3.07 -16.87
CA VAL A 37 17.71 -3.83 -16.61
C VAL A 37 17.77 -5.09 -17.46
N THR A 38 17.54 -6.24 -16.84
CA THR A 38 17.34 -7.50 -17.56
C THR A 38 15.85 -7.79 -17.61
N LEU A 39 15.31 -7.91 -18.83
CA LEU A 39 13.95 -8.37 -19.09
C LEU A 39 13.97 -9.89 -19.25
N LEU A 40 13.06 -10.57 -18.56
CA LEU A 40 12.91 -12.02 -18.64
C LEU A 40 11.53 -12.35 -19.14
N CYS A 41 11.47 -13.21 -20.15
CA CYS A 41 10.24 -13.74 -20.70
C CYS A 41 10.14 -15.23 -20.36
N SER A 42 9.02 -15.62 -19.78
CA SER A 42 8.71 -17.01 -19.44
C SER A 42 7.37 -17.39 -20.06
N GLY A 43 7.29 -18.60 -20.60
CA GLY A 43 6.04 -19.17 -21.08
C GLY A 43 6.11 -20.68 -21.06
N ASP A 44 5.23 -21.30 -21.82
CA ASP A 44 5.18 -22.75 -21.93
C ASP A 44 6.42 -23.28 -22.65
N ASP A 45 7.26 -24.04 -21.95
CA ASP A 45 8.47 -24.69 -22.50
C ASP A 45 8.14 -25.96 -23.31
N ARG A 46 7.07 -25.90 -24.11
CA ARG A 46 6.69 -26.98 -25.02
C ARG A 46 7.78 -27.17 -26.09
N PRO A 47 7.93 -28.39 -26.66
CA PRO A 47 8.86 -28.64 -27.75
C PRO A 47 8.72 -27.62 -28.88
N ALA A 48 9.82 -27.29 -29.56
CA ALA A 48 9.86 -26.35 -30.69
C ALA A 48 9.36 -24.91 -30.42
N THR A 49 9.19 -24.52 -29.15
CA THR A 49 8.88 -23.13 -28.78
C THR A 49 10.14 -22.28 -28.81
N GLN A 50 10.06 -21.10 -29.42
CA GLN A 50 11.17 -20.15 -29.55
C GLN A 50 10.80 -18.80 -28.94
N TYR A 51 11.78 -18.18 -28.29
CA TYR A 51 11.68 -16.87 -27.68
C TYR A 51 12.42 -15.86 -28.55
N ARG A 52 11.83 -14.67 -28.72
CA ARG A 52 12.54 -13.50 -29.26
C ARG A 52 12.03 -12.20 -28.65
N TRP A 53 12.86 -11.17 -28.73
CA TRP A 53 12.56 -9.82 -28.27
C TRP A 53 12.55 -8.83 -29.43
N GLU A 54 11.54 -7.98 -29.47
CA GLU A 54 11.39 -6.88 -30.42
C GLU A 54 11.33 -5.55 -29.65
N GLY A 55 11.89 -4.47 -30.18
CA GLY A 55 11.94 -3.17 -29.50
C GLY A 55 12.42 -2.01 -30.39
N PRO A 56 12.27 -0.75 -29.94
CA PRO A 56 12.42 0.45 -30.77
C PRO A 56 13.84 0.71 -31.33
N ALA A 57 14.88 0.11 -30.75
CA ALA A 57 16.27 0.31 -31.16
C ALA A 57 17.08 -0.99 -31.17
N ILE A 58 16.41 -2.15 -31.29
CA ILE A 58 17.08 -3.45 -31.35
C ILE A 58 16.60 -4.25 -32.57
N GLU A 59 17.53 -4.96 -33.20
CA GLU A 59 17.14 -6.09 -34.05
C GLU A 59 16.49 -7.19 -33.21
N PRO A 60 15.65 -8.06 -33.79
CA PRO A 60 15.03 -9.15 -33.06
C PRO A 60 16.07 -10.02 -32.35
N GLN A 61 16.09 -9.97 -31.02
CA GLN A 61 17.08 -10.70 -30.22
C GLN A 61 16.51 -12.07 -29.81
N PRO A 62 17.18 -13.18 -30.12
CA PRO A 62 16.70 -14.51 -29.74
C PRO A 62 16.91 -14.78 -28.25
N GLY A 63 16.04 -15.63 -27.70
CA GLY A 63 16.16 -16.16 -26.34
C GLY A 63 15.25 -15.50 -25.31
N PRO A 64 15.18 -16.08 -24.09
CA PRO A 64 14.21 -15.68 -23.07
C PRO A 64 14.62 -14.43 -22.30
N GLN A 65 15.83 -13.90 -22.50
CA GLN A 65 16.38 -12.80 -21.72
C GLN A 65 16.90 -11.69 -22.63
N LEU A 66 16.59 -10.44 -22.29
CA LEU A 66 17.13 -9.25 -22.95
C LEU A 66 17.73 -8.31 -21.91
N LYS A 67 18.98 -7.89 -22.09
CA LYS A 67 19.62 -6.92 -21.22
C LYS A 67 19.70 -5.56 -21.91
N ILE A 68 19.20 -4.53 -21.23
CA ILE A 68 19.19 -3.14 -21.72
C ILE A 68 19.85 -2.21 -20.69
N GLU A 69 20.34 -1.06 -21.15
CA GLU A 69 20.91 -0.04 -20.27
C GLU A 69 19.81 0.75 -19.56
N ALA A 70 20.02 1.10 -18.29
CA ALA A 70 19.02 1.83 -17.50
C ALA A 70 18.73 3.24 -18.07
N ALA A 71 19.66 3.84 -18.83
CA ALA A 71 19.46 5.15 -19.48
C ALA A 71 18.41 5.11 -20.60
N GLU A 72 18.27 3.96 -21.29
CA GLU A 72 17.35 3.75 -22.41
C GLU A 72 15.90 3.46 -21.96
N THR A 73 15.65 3.44 -20.65
CA THR A 73 14.44 2.85 -20.04
C THR A 73 13.28 3.81 -19.81
N SER A 74 13.48 5.11 -20.03
CA SER A 74 12.54 6.12 -19.55
C SER A 74 11.12 5.94 -20.11
N ASP A 75 10.99 5.61 -21.41
CA ASP A 75 9.69 5.41 -22.08
C ASP A 75 9.66 4.24 -23.09
N SER A 76 10.73 3.44 -23.16
CA SER A 76 10.83 2.33 -24.11
C SER A 76 9.86 1.19 -23.78
N VAL A 77 9.30 0.57 -24.83
CA VAL A 77 8.44 -0.62 -24.74
C VAL A 77 9.12 -1.75 -25.49
N TYR A 78 9.29 -2.90 -24.83
CA TYR A 78 9.85 -4.11 -25.43
C TYR A 78 8.79 -5.19 -25.49
N THR A 79 8.78 -5.95 -26.58
CA THR A 79 7.82 -7.02 -26.83
C THR A 79 8.54 -8.36 -26.79
N CYS A 80 8.14 -9.23 -25.86
CA CYS A 80 8.51 -10.63 -25.95
C CYS A 80 7.55 -11.34 -26.91
N VAL A 81 8.10 -12.13 -27.81
CA VAL A 81 7.35 -13.01 -28.70
C VAL A 81 7.74 -14.45 -28.42
N LEU A 82 6.72 -15.27 -28.20
CA LEU A 82 6.82 -16.71 -28.02
C LEU A 82 6.10 -17.38 -29.18
N ASN A 83 6.82 -18.15 -30.00
CA ASN A 83 6.26 -18.77 -31.19
C ASN A 83 6.57 -20.27 -31.26
N ASN A 84 5.62 -21.02 -31.81
CA ASN A 84 5.80 -22.41 -32.22
C ASN A 84 5.21 -22.60 -33.63
N PRO A 85 5.28 -23.81 -34.23
CA PRO A 85 4.77 -24.04 -35.59
C PRO A 85 3.26 -23.80 -35.77
N VAL A 86 2.49 -23.72 -34.69
CA VAL A 86 1.02 -23.60 -34.73
C VAL A 86 0.53 -22.20 -34.43
N SER A 87 1.24 -21.45 -33.59
CA SER A 87 0.80 -20.13 -33.14
C SER A 87 1.95 -19.24 -32.67
N GLU A 88 1.63 -17.97 -32.54
CA GLU A 88 2.52 -16.94 -32.01
C GLU A 88 1.77 -16.12 -30.96
N SER A 89 2.45 -15.84 -29.85
CA SER A 89 1.93 -15.09 -28.72
C SER A 89 2.90 -14.00 -28.31
N ARG A 90 2.35 -12.85 -27.90
CA ARG A 90 3.13 -11.61 -27.69
C ARG A 90 2.75 -10.94 -26.38
N THR A 91 3.75 -10.43 -25.68
CA THR A 91 3.57 -9.61 -24.47
C THR A 91 4.46 -8.39 -24.52
N GLU A 92 3.82 -7.23 -24.50
CA GLU A 92 4.47 -5.93 -24.42
C GLU A 92 4.76 -5.56 -22.96
N LEU A 93 5.97 -5.05 -22.73
CA LEU A 93 6.43 -4.57 -21.43
C LEU A 93 6.96 -3.14 -21.56
N PRO A 94 6.25 -2.14 -21.00
CA PRO A 94 6.79 -0.79 -20.88
C PRO A 94 7.84 -0.77 -19.75
N VAL A 95 9.10 -0.42 -20.04
CA VAL A 95 10.20 -0.57 -19.06
C VAL A 95 9.99 0.29 -17.80
N LYS A 96 9.26 1.41 -17.92
CA LYS A 96 8.82 2.21 -16.77
C LYS A 96 8.08 1.41 -15.70
N SER A 97 7.40 0.30 -16.04
CA SER A 97 6.73 -0.57 -15.06
C SER A 97 7.71 -1.37 -14.22
N CYS A 98 8.96 -1.53 -14.65
CA CYS A 98 10.02 -2.16 -13.86
C CYS A 98 10.48 -1.26 -12.69
N PHE A 99 10.14 0.03 -12.73
CA PHE A 99 10.48 1.03 -11.72
C PHE A 99 9.21 1.60 -11.09
N PRO A 100 8.50 0.82 -10.25
CA PRO A 100 7.35 1.36 -9.53
C PRO A 100 7.80 2.59 -8.72
N ALA A 101 6.91 3.58 -8.59
CA ALA A 101 7.17 4.79 -7.83
C ALA A 101 7.84 4.44 -6.49
N PRO A 102 8.83 5.23 -6.02
CA PRO A 102 9.58 4.82 -4.85
C PRO A 102 8.59 4.63 -3.72
N VAL A 103 8.48 3.41 -3.19
CA VAL A 103 7.74 3.15 -1.95
C VAL A 103 8.16 4.13 -0.85
N ILE A 104 9.39 4.64 -0.95
CA ILE A 104 9.97 5.73 -0.18
C ILE A 104 9.13 7.02 -0.27
N VAL A 105 8.65 7.43 -1.45
CA VAL A 105 7.76 8.60 -1.60
C VAL A 105 6.45 8.39 -0.84
N LEU A 106 5.86 7.20 -0.94
CA LEU A 106 4.65 6.85 -0.16
C LEU A 106 4.93 6.90 1.35
N ILE A 107 6.06 6.35 1.80
CA ILE A 107 6.50 6.38 3.20
C ILE A 107 6.70 7.83 3.67
N ILE A 108 7.35 8.68 2.86
CA ILE A 108 7.55 10.10 3.19
C ILE A 108 6.21 10.82 3.34
N ILE A 109 5.25 10.58 2.44
CA ILE A 109 3.90 11.17 2.53
C ILE A 109 3.23 10.74 3.84
N ILE A 110 3.29 9.45 4.20
CA ILE A 110 2.73 8.92 5.44
C ILE A 110 3.41 9.58 6.66
N LEU A 111 4.73 9.72 6.65
CA LEU A 111 5.48 10.36 7.73
C LEU A 111 5.08 11.84 7.90
N ILE A 112 4.88 12.57 6.80
CA ILE A 112 4.43 13.98 6.85
C ILE A 112 3.05 14.08 7.51
N ILE A 113 2.11 13.17 7.17
CA ILE A 113 0.78 13.15 7.77
C ILE A 113 0.86 12.87 9.28
N ILE A 114 1.69 11.90 9.70
CA ILE A 114 1.89 11.58 11.13
C ILE A 114 2.48 12.77 11.88
N ILE A 115 3.50 13.44 11.32
CA ILE A 115 4.13 14.61 11.93
C ILE A 115 3.14 15.77 12.04
N ALA A 116 2.38 16.05 10.97
CA ALA A 116 1.35 17.09 10.98
C ALA A 116 0.26 16.79 12.03
N GLY A 117 -0.19 15.53 12.10
CA GLY A 117 -1.13 15.05 13.10
C GLY A 117 -0.61 15.22 14.53
N PHE A 118 0.67 14.91 14.77
CA PHE A 118 1.30 15.07 16.08
C PHE A 118 1.47 16.55 16.48
N ILE A 119 1.86 17.41 15.54
CA ILE A 119 1.93 18.87 15.75
C ILE A 119 0.53 19.42 16.09
N TYR A 120 -0.49 18.99 15.34
CA TYR A 120 -1.87 19.36 15.59
C TYR A 120 -2.35 18.87 16.97
N TYR A 121 -2.08 17.62 17.31
CA TYR A 121 -2.38 17.03 18.62
C TYR A 121 -1.74 17.84 19.75
N LYS A 122 -0.44 18.16 19.65
CA LYS A 122 0.23 19.00 20.64
C LYS A 122 -0.37 20.41 20.72
N LYS A 123 -0.78 21.00 19.60
CA LYS A 123 -1.42 22.32 19.56
C LYS A 123 -2.82 22.29 20.18
N CYS A 124 -3.57 21.20 20.03
CA CYS A 124 -4.88 21.01 20.66
C CYS A 124 -4.74 20.69 22.16
N TYR A 125 -3.79 19.83 22.52
CA TYR A 125 -3.47 19.54 23.91
C TYR A 125 -3.08 20.80 24.68
N LYS A 126 -2.17 21.64 24.14
CA LYS A 126 -1.81 22.92 24.76
C LYS A 126 -3.00 23.88 24.89
N ARG A 127 -3.87 23.98 23.87
CA ARG A 127 -5.09 24.81 23.95
C ARG A 127 -6.11 24.28 24.96
N GLY A 128 -6.23 22.96 25.11
CA GLY A 128 -7.11 22.34 26.10
C GLY A 128 -6.60 22.50 27.54
N VAL A 129 -5.26 22.43 27.74
CA VAL A 129 -4.63 22.76 29.03
C VAL A 129 -4.87 24.22 29.39
N GLU A 130 -4.78 25.13 28.41
CA GLU A 130 -5.04 26.56 28.65
C GLU A 130 -6.53 26.86 28.90
N TYR A 131 -7.46 26.11 28.28
CA TYR A 131 -8.88 26.16 28.61
C TYR A 131 -9.15 25.64 30.04
N ARG A 132 -8.44 24.61 30.51
CA ARG A 132 -8.49 24.13 31.91
C ARG A 132 -7.97 25.16 32.93
N VAL A 133 -7.14 26.13 32.51
CA VAL A 133 -6.60 27.18 33.38
C VAL A 133 -7.51 28.43 33.45
N LYS A 134 -8.40 28.64 32.47
CA LYS A 134 -9.38 29.74 32.52
C LYS A 134 -10.68 29.27 33.20
N PRO A 135 -11.01 29.75 34.41
CA PRO A 135 -12.27 29.39 35.05
C PRO A 135 -13.44 30.04 34.30
N HIS A 136 -14.36 29.21 33.78
CA HIS A 136 -15.69 29.63 33.37
C HIS A 136 -16.58 29.57 34.61
N GLY A 137 -16.80 30.71 35.26
CA GLY A 137 -17.65 30.82 36.45
C GLY A 137 -18.57 32.02 36.34
N ASP A 138 -19.69 31.84 35.63
CA ASP A 138 -20.84 32.73 35.72
C ASP A 138 -21.71 32.30 36.91
N MET A 139 -22.15 33.30 37.68
CA MET A 139 -23.45 33.38 38.38
C MET A 139 -23.75 32.42 39.55
N MET A 140 -23.81 32.95 40.79
CA MET A 140 -25.04 33.05 41.62
C MET A 140 -24.78 33.20 43.16
N ARG A 141 -25.20 34.37 43.68
CA ARG A 141 -25.71 34.76 45.03
C ARG A 141 -24.83 34.71 46.31
N PRO A 142 -25.06 35.67 47.26
CA PRO A 142 -24.28 35.80 48.47
C PRO A 142 -24.88 34.98 49.62
N ALA A 143 -24.01 34.38 50.42
CA ALA A 143 -24.31 34.07 51.81
C ALA A 143 -23.30 34.84 52.66
N GLN A 144 -23.77 35.94 53.26
CA GLN A 144 -23.07 36.60 54.36
C GLN A 144 -23.23 35.79 55.65
N ALA A 145 -22.35 36.11 56.61
CA ALA A 145 -22.31 35.72 58.02
C ALA A 145 -21.72 34.32 58.25
N HIS A 146 -20.80 34.07 59.18
CA HIS A 146 -20.28 34.84 60.32
C HIS A 146 -19.01 34.09 60.78
N ASP A 147 -18.11 34.83 61.43
CA ASP A 147 -17.20 34.32 62.47
C ASP A 147 -15.82 33.80 62.06
N GLU A 148 -14.92 34.78 61.95
CA GLU A 148 -13.50 34.65 62.20
C GLU A 148 -13.26 34.46 63.70
N HIS A 149 -13.19 33.22 64.21
CA HIS A 149 -12.43 32.87 65.43
C HIS A 149 -12.43 31.35 65.69
N GLN A 150 -11.42 30.63 65.21
CA GLN A 150 -10.62 29.70 66.02
C GLN A 150 -9.47 29.14 65.16
N LYS A 151 -8.28 29.73 65.31
CA LYS A 151 -7.04 29.15 64.81
C LYS A 151 -6.71 27.87 65.59
N ALA A 152 -6.11 26.93 64.86
CA ALA A 152 -5.01 26.10 65.30
C ALA A 152 -5.14 25.43 66.68
N ALA A 153 -5.69 24.22 66.68
CA ALA A 153 -5.26 23.17 67.60
C ALA A 153 -5.44 21.81 66.92
N LEU A 154 -4.41 20.97 67.02
CA LEU A 154 -4.30 19.62 66.47
C LEU A 154 -3.96 19.49 64.98
N ALA A 155 -2.79 20.03 64.63
CA ALA A 155 -1.85 19.20 63.87
C ALA A 155 -1.48 17.99 64.75
N GLU A 156 -1.34 16.82 64.11
CA GLU A 156 -1.01 15.50 64.65
C GLU A 156 -2.19 14.62 65.07
N GLN A 157 -2.79 13.89 64.11
CA GLN A 157 -2.70 12.43 64.10
C GLN A 157 -3.19 11.85 62.76
N HIS A 158 -2.59 10.75 62.32
CA HIS A 158 -2.86 9.99 61.08
C HIS A 158 -2.08 10.38 59.83
N ARG A 159 -0.76 10.17 59.94
CA ARG A 159 0.03 9.57 58.85
C ARG A 159 -0.60 8.21 58.49
N GLY A 160 -1.04 8.07 57.25
CA GLY A 160 -1.20 6.78 56.57
C GLY A 160 -2.62 6.45 56.13
N ALA A 161 -2.93 6.73 54.86
CA ALA A 161 -3.63 5.78 54.01
C ALA A 161 -3.41 6.15 52.54
N ASP A 162 -3.06 5.10 51.81
CA ASP A 162 -2.88 4.97 50.37
C ASP A 162 -4.05 5.52 49.54
N GLY A 163 -3.73 5.92 48.30
CA GLY A 163 -4.69 6.43 47.32
C GLY A 163 -4.06 6.71 45.96
N ARG A 164 -2.99 6.00 45.57
CA ARG A 164 -2.46 6.07 44.21
C ARG A 164 -3.25 5.09 43.31
N ALA A 165 -4.54 5.39 43.07
CA ALA A 165 -5.35 4.63 42.12
C ALA A 165 -6.67 5.35 41.75
N ALA A 166 -6.62 6.58 41.23
CA ALA A 166 -7.83 7.22 40.71
C ALA A 166 -7.53 8.32 39.67
N LEU A 167 -6.76 8.01 38.63
CA LEU A 167 -6.66 8.87 37.43
C LEU A 167 -6.13 8.04 36.25
N SER A 168 -6.90 7.02 35.84
CA SER A 168 -6.65 6.28 34.59
C SER A 168 -7.92 6.02 33.78
N GLN A 169 -9.10 6.44 34.26
CA GLN A 169 -10.37 6.03 33.65
C GLN A 169 -11.06 7.15 32.86
N GLU A 170 -10.69 8.42 33.06
CA GLU A 170 -11.33 9.57 32.39
C GLU A 170 -10.65 9.97 31.05
N GLU A 171 -9.42 9.51 30.79
CA GLU A 171 -8.71 9.82 29.54
C GLU A 171 -9.21 9.00 28.33
N SER A 172 -9.84 7.84 28.56
CA SER A 172 -10.25 6.91 27.50
C SER A 172 -11.53 7.36 26.77
N HIS A 173 -12.50 7.97 27.47
CA HIS A 173 -13.79 8.36 26.89
C HIS A 173 -13.66 9.54 25.90
N THR A 174 -12.74 10.47 26.15
CA THR A 174 -12.51 11.62 25.26
C THR A 174 -11.78 11.24 23.98
N ALA A 175 -10.84 10.29 24.05
CA ALA A 175 -10.13 9.75 22.88
C ALA A 175 -11.07 8.94 21.98
N LEU A 176 -12.00 8.17 22.57
CA LEU A 176 -12.99 7.38 21.84
C LEU A 176 -14.00 8.25 21.09
N LEU A 177 -14.45 9.35 21.71
CA LEU A 177 -15.34 10.34 21.08
C LEU A 177 -14.70 11.03 19.86
N CYS A 178 -13.39 11.31 19.93
CA CYS A 178 -12.64 11.89 18.81
C CYS A 178 -12.49 10.91 17.63
N LEU A 179 -12.29 9.62 17.89
CA LEU A 179 -12.19 8.60 16.85
C LEU A 179 -13.55 8.37 16.16
N HIS A 180 -14.64 8.40 16.92
CA HIS A 180 -16.01 8.22 16.41
C HIS A 180 -16.45 9.35 15.45
N LEU A 181 -16.02 10.60 15.71
CA LEU A 181 -16.30 11.74 14.83
C LEU A 181 -15.49 11.75 13.53
N LEU A 182 -14.34 11.07 13.48
CA LEU A 182 -13.52 10.95 12.27
C LEU A 182 -14.00 9.85 11.32
N LEU A 183 -14.69 8.83 11.83
CA LEU A 183 -15.20 7.70 11.03
C LEU A 183 -16.60 7.94 10.44
N HIS A 184 -17.38 8.88 10.97
CA HIS A 184 -18.73 9.18 10.50
C HIS A 184 -18.92 10.67 10.16
N PRO A 185 -18.60 11.11 8.92
CA PRO A 185 -19.04 12.40 8.43
C PRO A 185 -20.56 12.37 8.20
N LYS A 186 -21.33 13.08 9.03
CA LYS A 186 -22.78 13.22 8.83
C LYS A 186 -23.06 13.78 7.43
N GLN A 187 -23.74 12.97 6.62
CA GLN A 187 -24.40 13.40 5.40
C GLN A 187 -25.52 14.40 5.71
N ASP A 188 -25.65 15.37 4.82
CA ASP A 188 -26.58 16.50 4.73
C ASP A 188 -28.03 16.25 5.22
N MET A 189 -28.65 17.30 5.77
CA MET A 189 -30.10 17.48 5.62
C MET A 189 -30.44 18.95 5.38
N LYS A 190 -30.41 19.31 4.10
CA LYS A 190 -30.99 20.51 3.50
C LYS A 190 -32.48 20.56 3.85
N ARG A 191 -32.93 21.60 4.56
CA ARG A 191 -34.36 21.84 4.85
C ARG A 191 -34.88 22.93 3.90
N THR A 192 -35.68 22.51 2.90
CA THR A 192 -36.63 23.37 2.19
C THR A 192 -37.67 23.90 3.17
N PRO A 193 -38.07 25.17 3.13
CA PRO A 193 -39.23 25.64 3.87
C PRO A 193 -40.51 25.37 3.04
N GLU A 194 -41.39 24.50 3.53
CA GLU A 194 -42.82 24.66 3.27
C GLU A 194 -43.37 25.67 4.28
N LEU A 195 -44.03 26.72 3.79
CA LEU A 195 -44.92 27.54 4.60
C LEU A 195 -46.24 27.69 3.83
N SER A 196 -47.28 27.10 4.44
CA SER A 196 -48.68 27.44 4.26
C SER A 196 -48.97 28.89 4.67
#